data_AF-T0Z1N5-F1
#
_entry.id   AF-T0Z1N5-F1
#
_cell.length_a   1.000
_cell.length_b   1.000
_cell.length_c   1.000
_cell.angle_alpha   90.00
_cell.angle_beta   90.00
_cell.angle_gamma   90.00
#
_symmetry.space_group_name_H-M   'P 1'
#
loop_
_entity.id
_entity.type
_entity.pdbx_description
1 polymer ?
#
loop_
_entity_poly.entity_id
_entity_poly.type
_entity_poly.pdbx_seq_one_letter_code
_entity_poly.pdbx_strand_id
1 'polypeptide(L)'
;HLGNAAARAVLERQLGFDPPLASLRYWVLGVPDPVLPAHVSIDKAQRLASLRQAGWSILYHAYQPVGADWLPRLLTVRRADVRLRMVVDVWHLQ
;
A
#
# COMPACT_ATOMS: atom_id res chain seq x y z
N HIS A 1 6.97 -2.72 20.57
CA HIS A 1 5.64 -3.35 20.32
C HIS A 1 4.44 -2.42 20.56
N LEU A 2 4.46 -1.50 21.53
CA LEU A 2 3.30 -0.62 21.84
C LEU A 2 2.93 0.39 20.74
N GLY A 3 3.89 0.84 19.92
CA GLY A 3 3.63 1.81 18.84
C GLY A 3 2.69 1.30 17.75
N ASN A 4 2.86 0.04 17.31
CA ASN A 4 2.01 -0.54 16.25
C ASN A 4 0.57 -0.77 16.70
N ALA A 5 0.37 -1.16 17.96
CA ALA A 5 -0.97 -1.40 18.51
C ALA A 5 -1.76 -0.08 18.69
N ALA A 6 -1.11 0.98 19.18
CA ALA A 6 -1.72 2.29 19.29
C ALA A 6 -2.05 2.89 17.91
N ALA A 7 -1.12 2.78 16.94
CA ALA A 7 -1.34 3.20 15.56
C ALA A 7 -2.52 2.45 14.92
N ARG A 8 -2.60 1.13 15.12
CA ARG A 8 -3.73 0.31 14.67
C ARG A 8 -5.05 0.79 15.27
N ALA A 9 -5.13 1.00 16.58
CA ALA A 9 -6.35 1.42 17.26
C ALA A 9 -6.82 2.84 16.87
N VAL A 10 -5.90 3.72 16.44
CA VAL A 10 -6.24 5.03 15.87
C VAL A 10 -6.80 4.87 14.46
N LEU A 11 -6.15 4.06 13.62
CA LEU A 11 -6.63 3.78 12.26
C LEU A 11 -8.01 3.12 12.26
N GLU A 12 -8.23 2.11 13.11
CA GLU A 12 -9.54 1.46 13.27
C GLU A 12 -10.63 2.46 13.65
N ARG A 13 -10.36 3.36 14.61
CA ARG A 13 -11.32 4.39 15.04
C ARG A 13 -11.64 5.41 13.95
N GLN A 14 -10.66 5.80 13.15
CA GLN A 14 -10.86 6.81 12.10
C GLN A 14 -11.47 6.21 10.82
N LEU A 15 -11.17 4.95 10.53
CA LEU A 15 -11.55 4.29 9.30
C LEU A 15 -12.86 3.48 9.43
N GLY A 16 -13.23 3.06 10.65
CA GLY A 16 -14.45 2.29 10.92
C GLY A 16 -14.38 0.80 10.58
N PHE A 17 -13.20 0.30 10.18
CA PHE A 17 -12.92 -1.11 9.93
C PHE A 17 -11.43 -1.40 10.22
N ASP A 18 -11.07 -2.68 10.38
CA ASP A 18 -9.68 -3.13 10.58
C ASP A 18 -8.90 -3.05 9.24
N PRO A 19 -7.97 -2.09 9.06
CA PRO A 19 -7.16 -2.06 7.87
C PRO A 19 -6.29 -3.31 7.79
N PRO A 20 -6.09 -3.91 6.60
CA PRO A 20 -5.25 -5.10 6.47
C PRO A 20 -3.78 -4.71 6.60
N LEU A 21 -3.31 -4.41 7.81
CA LEU A 21 -1.94 -3.96 8.08
C LEU A 21 -0.90 -5.01 7.65
N ALA A 22 -1.30 -6.28 7.60
CA ALA A 22 -0.50 -7.35 6.99
C ALA A 22 -0.25 -7.10 5.50
N SER A 23 -1.30 -6.91 4.71
CA SER A 23 -1.17 -6.70 3.25
C SER A 23 -0.67 -5.30 2.90
N LEU A 24 -1.01 -4.27 3.68
CA LEU A 24 -0.62 -2.88 3.44
C LEU A 24 0.90 -2.70 3.38
N ARG A 25 1.67 -3.46 4.20
CA ARG A 25 3.14 -3.41 4.19
C ARG A 25 3.73 -3.80 2.82
N TYR A 26 3.08 -4.71 2.10
CA TYR A 26 3.47 -5.16 0.78
C TYR A 26 3.03 -4.15 -0.28
N TRP A 27 1.79 -3.68 -0.18
CA TRP A 27 1.23 -2.73 -1.14
C TRP A 27 1.97 -1.40 -1.18
N VAL A 28 2.44 -0.92 -0.02
CA VAL A 28 3.28 0.28 0.10
C VAL A 28 4.61 0.12 -0.64
N LEU A 29 5.17 -1.10 -0.68
CA LEU A 29 6.38 -1.43 -1.45
C LEU A 29 6.12 -1.66 -2.94
N GLY A 30 4.85 -1.64 -3.38
CA GLY A 30 4.51 -1.88 -4.77
C GLY A 30 4.52 -3.36 -5.16
N VAL A 31 4.27 -4.26 -4.21
CA VAL A 31 4.15 -5.70 -4.44
C VAL A 31 2.84 -6.24 -3.85
N PRO A 32 2.26 -7.32 -4.43
CA PRO A 32 1.11 -7.98 -3.83
C PRO A 32 1.50 -8.68 -2.52
N ASP A 33 0.53 -8.84 -1.62
CA ASP A 33 0.66 -9.76 -0.49
C ASP A 33 0.88 -11.18 -1.03
N PRO A 34 1.97 -11.87 -0.65
CA PRO A 34 2.33 -13.17 -1.22
C PRO A 34 1.39 -14.31 -0.82
N VAL A 35 0.60 -14.15 0.25
CA VAL A 35 -0.28 -15.22 0.74
C VAL A 35 -1.70 -15.16 0.18
N LEU A 36 -2.01 -14.16 -0.67
CA LEU A 36 -3.34 -13.92 -1.21
C LEU A 36 -3.33 -13.80 -2.73
N PRO A 37 -4.40 -14.22 -3.43
CA PRO A 37 -4.51 -14.02 -4.87
C PRO A 37 -4.57 -12.52 -5.23
N ALA A 38 -3.90 -12.14 -6.32
CA ALA A 38 -3.81 -10.77 -6.78
C ALA A 38 -4.15 -10.65 -8.27
N HIS A 39 -4.83 -9.57 -8.63
CA HIS A 39 -4.93 -9.11 -10.01
C HIS A 39 -4.11 -7.83 -10.15
N VAL A 40 -3.15 -7.82 -11.07
CA VAL A 40 -2.24 -6.70 -11.27
C VAL A 40 -2.31 -6.17 -12.69
N SER A 41 -2.01 -4.89 -12.85
CA SER A 41 -1.58 -4.32 -14.13
C SER A 41 -0.23 -3.65 -13.94
N ILE A 42 0.60 -3.69 -14.98
CA ILE A 42 1.94 -3.11 -14.97
C ILE A 42 2.00 -1.92 -15.91
N ASP A 43 2.81 -0.92 -15.55
CA ASP A 43 3.12 0.22 -16.40
C ASP A 43 4.18 -0.13 -17.47
N LYS A 44 4.51 0.83 -18.32
CA LYS A 44 5.54 0.68 -19.36
C LYS A 44 6.94 0.40 -18.81
N ALA A 45 7.19 0.70 -17.54
CA ALA A 45 8.45 0.50 -16.84
C ALA A 45 8.46 -0.80 -16.01
N GLN A 46 7.51 -1.72 -16.25
CA GLN A 46 7.37 -3.00 -15.54
C GLN A 46 7.13 -2.85 -14.02
N ARG A 47 6.48 -1.77 -13.59
CA ARG A 47 6.08 -1.54 -12.19
C ARG A 47 4.56 -1.68 -12.06
N LEU A 48 4.04 -1.94 -10.87
CA LEU A 48 2.60 -1.99 -10.66
C LEU A 48 1.95 -0.64 -11.01
N ALA A 49 0.98 -0.64 -11.91
CA ALA A 49 0.08 0.48 -12.15
C ALA A 49 -1.18 0.35 -11.28
N SER A 50 -1.69 -0.87 -11.13
CA SER A 50 -2.80 -1.18 -10.24
C SER A 50 -2.70 -2.58 -9.64
N LEU A 51 -3.30 -2.74 -8.46
CA LEU A 51 -3.44 -4.01 -7.76
C LEU A 51 -4.86 -4.14 -7.21
N ARG A 52 -5.47 -5.30 -7.39
CA ARG A 52 -6.70 -5.72 -6.68
C ARG A 52 -6.42 -7.00 -5.91
N GLN A 53 -6.66 -6.96 -4.60
CA GLN A 53 -6.38 -8.09 -3.69
C GLN A 53 -7.24 -7.95 -2.43
N ALA A 54 -7.82 -9.06 -1.95
CA ALA A 54 -8.64 -9.09 -0.72
C ALA A 54 -9.78 -8.04 -0.66
N GLY A 55 -10.39 -7.73 -1.81
CA GLY A 55 -11.43 -6.69 -1.92
C GLY A 55 -10.92 -5.24 -1.90
N TRP A 56 -9.61 -5.05 -1.90
CA TRP A 56 -8.96 -3.74 -2.00
C TRP A 56 -8.57 -3.43 -3.44
N SER A 57 -8.62 -2.15 -3.79
CA SER A 57 -8.09 -1.60 -5.03
C SER A 57 -7.00 -0.58 -4.72
N ILE A 58 -5.82 -0.76 -5.32
CA ILE A 58 -4.66 0.10 -5.17
C ILE A 58 -4.33 0.68 -6.54
N LEU A 59 -4.15 2.00 -6.60
CA LEU A 59 -3.62 2.72 -7.76
C LEU A 59 -2.28 3.34 -7.39
N TYR A 60 -1.26 3.07 -8.19
CA TYR A 60 0.09 3.60 -8.04
C TYR A 60 0.24 4.79 -8.98
N HIS A 61 0.31 5.99 -8.40
CA HIS A 61 0.30 7.24 -9.17
C HIS A 61 1.69 7.75 -9.49
N ALA A 62 2.66 7.49 -8.62
CA ALA A 62 4.04 7.90 -8.81
C ALA A 62 5.01 6.94 -8.13
N TYR A 63 6.20 6.85 -8.72
CA TYR A 63 7.35 6.13 -8.20
C TYR A 63 8.52 7.10 -8.04
N GLN A 64 9.44 6.80 -7.14
CA GLN A 64 10.70 7.52 -6.97
C GLN A 64 11.88 6.56 -6.89
N PRO A 65 13.08 6.95 -7.34
CA PRO A 65 14.27 6.13 -7.19
C PRO A 65 14.68 6.06 -5.71
N VAL A 66 15.04 4.86 -5.26
CA VAL A 66 15.55 4.58 -3.91
C VAL A 66 16.68 3.56 -4.04
N GLY A 67 17.93 4.04 -3.98
CA GLY A 67 19.09 3.20 -4.30
C GLY A 67 19.03 2.72 -5.75
N ALA A 68 19.02 1.40 -5.95
CA ALA A 68 18.88 0.76 -7.26
C ALA A 68 17.42 0.52 -7.66
N ASP A 69 16.48 0.69 -6.74
CA ASP A 69 15.07 0.34 -6.92
C ASP A 69 14.18 1.55 -7.23
N TRP A 70 12.95 1.26 -7.70
CA TRP A 70 11.89 2.25 -7.85
C TRP A 70 10.73 1.90 -6.93
N LEU A 71 10.49 2.72 -5.92
CA LEU A 71 9.44 2.49 -4.93
C LEU A 71 8.28 3.47 -5.09
N PRO A 72 7.04 3.08 -4.72
CA PRO A 72 5.90 3.97 -4.76
C PRO A 72 6.16 5.24 -3.95
N ARG A 73 5.92 6.39 -4.57
CA ARG A 73 5.89 7.71 -3.91
C ARG A 73 4.47 8.13 -3.56
N LEU A 74 3.51 7.76 -4.40
CA LEU A 74 2.12 8.13 -4.23
C LEU A 74 1.21 6.98 -4.64
N LEU A 75 0.34 6.57 -3.72
CA LEU A 75 -0.67 5.56 -3.98
C LEU A 75 -2.02 5.92 -3.35
N THR A 76 -3.08 5.34 -3.92
CA THR A 76 -4.43 5.41 -3.34
C THR A 76 -4.94 4.00 -3.14
N VAL A 77 -5.36 3.70 -1.91
CA VAL A 77 -5.89 2.41 -1.48
C VAL A 77 -7.38 2.59 -1.16
N ARG A 78 -8.24 1.74 -1.71
CA ARG A 78 -9.70 1.89 -1.59
C ARG A 78 -10.39 0.56 -1.31
N ARG A 79 -11.44 0.61 -0.49
CA ARG A 79 -12.40 -0.47 -0.28
C ARG A 79 -13.73 0.12 0.18
N ALA A 80 -14.82 -0.21 -0.50
CA ALA A 80 -16.14 0.41 -0.25
C ALA A 80 -16.02 1.95 -0.16
N ASP A 81 -16.51 2.55 0.93
CA ASP A 81 -16.51 4.01 1.14
C ASP A 81 -15.17 4.57 1.60
N VAL A 82 -14.16 3.71 1.77
CA VAL A 82 -12.88 4.08 2.34
C VAL A 82 -11.89 4.39 1.23
N ARG A 83 -11.24 5.53 1.35
CA ARG A 83 -10.15 5.96 0.48
C ARG A 83 -9.00 6.48 1.33
N LEU A 84 -7.85 5.82 1.24
CA LEU A 84 -6.59 6.27 1.81
C LEU A 84 -5.68 6.74 0.67
N ARG A 85 -5.15 7.95 0.75
CA ARG A 85 -4.08 8.46 -0.13
C ARG A 85 -2.80 8.52 0.69
N MET A 86 -1.76 7.83 0.24
CA MET A 86 -0.47 7.78 0.92
C MET A 86 0.58 8.44 0.06
N VAL A 87 1.34 9.35 0.67
CA VAL A 87 2.53 9.96 0.11
C VAL A 87 3.71 9.44 0.92
N VAL A 88 4.70 8.87 0.24
CA VAL A 88 5.94 8.39 0.86
C VAL A 88 7.05 9.33 0.45
N ASP A 89 7.49 10.17 1.39
CA ASP A 89 8.51 11.19 1.13
C ASP A 89 9.92 10.61 1.21
N VAL A 90 10.21 9.82 2.25
CA VAL A 90 11.54 9.25 2.49
C VAL A 90 11.42 7.75 2.75
N TRP A 91 12.25 6.98 2.03
CA TRP A 91 12.41 5.55 2.25
C TRP A 91 13.69 5.29 3.05
N HIS A 92 13.55 4.57 4.16
CA HIS A 92 14.66 4.01 4.92
C HIS A 92 14.61 2.50 4.79
N LEU A 93 15.39 1.96 3.85
CA LEU A 93 15.60 0.52 3.71
C LEU A 93 16.74 0.12 4.65
N GLN A 94 16.50 -0.87 5.50
CA GLN A 94 17.52 -1.45 6.39
C GLN A 94 17.91 -2.84 5.89
#